data_AF-A0A4R7HVC4-F1
#
_entry.id   AF-A0A4R7HVC4-F1
#
_cell.length_a   1.000
_cell.length_b   1.000
_cell.length_c   1.000
_cell.angle_alpha   90.00
_cell.angle_beta   90.00
_cell.angle_gamma   90.00
#
_symmetry.space_group_name_H-M   'P 1'
#
loop_
_entity.id
_entity.type
_entity.pdbx_description
1 polymer ?
#
loop_
_entity_poly.entity_id
_entity_poly.type
_entity_poly.pdbx_seq_one_letter_code
_entity_poly.pdbx_strand_id
1 'polypeptide(L)'
;MAFKEEHCQAWLGEHAPGETLVSYLVTQTWAPQNTHAPGMNTNMNFSGVEIIRNKAAELGLDDDDKVGQFQDKTFLALTDDQIVYGSRNWRDRPKALLHTAPARDFQVHWVDEDYGAGTHLRHLLLDFGGGAWRTDRVGLRAMKQDTAKKHNVEPFFAELGDRAHQIQ
;
A
#
# COMPACT_ATOMS: atom_id res chain seq x y z
N MET A 1 -9.64 7.55 -11.24
CA MET A 1 -8.63 8.59 -11.49
C MET A 1 -7.45 8.26 -10.58
N ALA A 2 -6.20 8.60 -10.89
CA ALA A 2 -5.12 8.37 -9.92
C ALA A 2 -5.39 9.26 -8.69
N PHE A 3 -5.11 8.77 -7.47
CA PHE A 3 -5.09 9.65 -6.30
C PHE A 3 -4.02 10.69 -6.57
N LYS A 4 -4.37 11.97 -6.56
CA LYS A 4 -3.41 13.03 -6.89
C LYS A 4 -2.76 13.54 -5.62
N GLU A 5 -1.53 14.00 -5.75
CA GLU A 5 -0.75 14.60 -4.68
C GLU A 5 -1.49 15.78 -4.01
N GLU A 6 -2.15 16.63 -4.80
CA GLU A 6 -2.97 17.76 -4.31
C GLU A 6 -4.08 17.33 -3.34
N HIS A 7 -4.66 16.14 -3.54
CA HIS A 7 -5.65 15.60 -2.61
C HIS A 7 -5.01 15.08 -1.31
N CYS A 8 -3.78 14.57 -1.40
CA CYS A 8 -3.01 14.11 -0.24
C CYS A 8 -2.59 15.30 0.62
N GLN A 9 -2.02 16.33 0.00
CA GLN A 9 -1.57 17.56 0.66
C GLN A 9 -2.72 18.28 1.39
N ALA A 10 -3.85 18.46 0.71
CA ALA A 10 -5.02 19.11 1.32
C ALA A 10 -5.50 18.36 2.58
N TRP A 11 -5.52 17.03 2.52
CA TRP A 11 -5.97 16.20 3.64
C TRP A 11 -4.95 16.14 4.79
N LEU A 12 -3.64 16.12 4.48
CA LEU A 12 -2.60 16.25 5.49
C LEU A 12 -2.72 17.57 6.26
N GLY A 13 -3.03 18.66 5.57
CA GLY A 13 -3.28 19.95 6.22
C GLY A 13 -4.42 19.91 7.27
N GLU A 14 -5.39 19.00 7.11
CA GLU A 14 -6.49 18.81 8.06
C GLU A 14 -6.12 17.87 9.22
N HIS A 15 -5.32 16.84 8.97
CA HIS A 15 -5.10 15.73 9.91
C HIS A 15 -3.72 15.70 10.57
N ALA A 16 -2.74 16.38 9.98
CA ALA A 16 -1.38 16.52 10.48
C ALA A 16 -0.86 17.94 10.19
N PRO A 17 -1.47 18.98 10.80
CA PRO A 17 -1.14 20.37 10.50
C PRO A 17 0.32 20.66 10.87
N GLY A 18 1.07 21.22 9.92
CA GLY A 18 2.49 21.56 10.08
C GLY A 18 3.45 20.57 9.43
N GLU A 19 2.97 19.41 9.01
CA GLU A 19 3.77 18.44 8.24
C GLU A 19 3.94 18.85 6.77
N THR A 20 5.12 18.60 6.21
CA THR A 20 5.34 18.67 4.76
C THR A 20 5.18 17.29 4.15
N LEU A 21 4.42 17.17 3.06
CA LEU A 21 4.36 15.92 2.30
C LEU A 21 5.68 15.69 1.57
N VAL A 22 6.36 14.59 1.88
CA VAL A 22 7.57 14.14 1.18
C VAL A 22 7.17 13.24 0.00
N SER A 23 6.36 12.22 0.28
CA SER A 23 5.86 11.30 -0.74
C SER A 23 4.58 10.63 -0.30
N TYR A 24 3.86 10.02 -1.23
CA TYR A 24 2.65 9.28 -0.93
C TYR A 24 2.66 7.96 -1.68
N LEU A 25 1.84 7.02 -1.24
CA LEU A 25 1.60 5.75 -1.92
C LEU A 25 0.12 5.41 -1.85
N VAL A 26 -0.46 5.04 -2.97
CA VAL A 26 -1.82 4.48 -3.01
C VAL A 26 -1.74 2.98 -3.01
N THR A 27 -2.44 2.37 -2.07
CA THR A 27 -2.57 0.93 -1.97
C THR A 27 -4.03 0.53 -2.03
N GLN A 28 -4.28 -0.75 -2.22
CA GLN A 28 -5.59 -1.33 -2.04
C GLN A 28 -5.40 -2.73 -1.50
N THR A 29 -6.33 -3.13 -0.65
CA THR A 29 -6.30 -4.47 -0.09
C THR A 29 -6.80 -5.46 -1.12
N TRP A 30 -7.58 -5.03 -2.14
CA TRP A 30 -8.04 -5.85 -3.27
C TRP A 30 -7.66 -5.25 -4.63
N ALA A 31 -6.99 -6.02 -5.49
CA ALA A 31 -6.93 -5.70 -6.92
C ALA A 31 -8.32 -5.92 -7.54
N PRO A 32 -8.70 -5.22 -8.63
CA PRO A 32 -9.90 -5.58 -9.37
C PRO A 32 -9.81 -7.07 -9.72
N GLN A 33 -10.65 -7.88 -9.07
CA GLN A 33 -10.92 -9.24 -9.54
C GLN A 33 -11.38 -9.09 -10.98
N ASN A 34 -10.84 -9.91 -11.87
CA ASN A 34 -11.22 -9.96 -13.28
C ASN A 34 -12.74 -10.05 -13.42
N THR A 35 -13.42 -8.91 -13.54
CA THR A 35 -14.80 -8.88 -13.99
C THR A 35 -14.76 -9.11 -15.50
N HIS A 36 -14.96 -10.38 -15.87
CA HIS A 36 -15.58 -10.81 -17.13
C HIS A 36 -14.72 -10.90 -18.40
N ALA A 37 -13.53 -11.48 -18.35
CA ALA A 37 -12.95 -12.10 -19.55
C ALA A 37 -13.42 -13.58 -19.63
N PRO A 38 -14.11 -14.02 -20.69
CA PRO A 38 -14.49 -15.42 -20.86
C PRO A 38 -13.26 -16.34 -20.81
N GLY A 39 -13.28 -17.36 -19.95
CA GLY A 39 -12.20 -18.35 -19.82
C GLY A 39 -11.16 -18.10 -18.73
N MET A 40 -11.28 -17.03 -17.93
CA MET A 40 -10.37 -16.79 -16.80
C MET A 40 -10.90 -17.43 -15.50
N ASN A 41 -10.10 -18.31 -14.89
CA ASN A 41 -10.42 -18.96 -13.63
C ASN A 41 -10.28 -17.97 -12.47
N THR A 42 -11.29 -17.87 -11.60
CA THR A 42 -11.43 -16.87 -10.53
C THR A 42 -10.57 -17.14 -9.29
N ASN A 43 -9.75 -18.19 -9.31
CA ASN A 43 -8.88 -18.56 -8.21
C ASN A 43 -7.43 -18.16 -8.53
N MET A 44 -7.14 -16.85 -8.54
CA MET A 44 -5.75 -16.42 -8.45
C MET A 44 -5.27 -16.73 -7.04
N ASN A 45 -4.40 -17.73 -6.90
CA ASN A 45 -3.70 -17.96 -5.65
C ASN A 45 -2.58 -16.92 -5.57
N PHE A 46 -2.68 -15.98 -4.63
CA PHE A 46 -1.74 -14.89 -4.48
C PHE A 46 -0.58 -15.35 -3.58
N SER A 47 0.48 -15.95 -4.15
CA SER A 47 1.58 -16.51 -3.32
C SER A 47 2.32 -15.44 -2.51
N GLY A 48 2.36 -14.21 -3.01
CA GLY A 48 2.89 -13.04 -2.34
C GLY A 48 2.11 -12.64 -1.10
N VAL A 49 0.82 -13.01 -0.98
CA VAL A 49 0.08 -12.85 0.29
C VAL A 49 0.64 -13.79 1.35
N GLU A 50 0.98 -15.02 0.98
CA GLU A 50 1.56 -15.99 1.89
C GLU A 50 2.99 -15.58 2.30
N ILE A 51 3.82 -15.15 1.34
CA ILE A 51 5.17 -14.62 1.61
C ILE A 51 5.10 -13.46 2.60
N ILE A 52 4.20 -12.50 2.38
CA ILE A 52 4.03 -11.33 3.27
C ILE A 52 3.50 -11.74 4.66
N ARG A 53 2.59 -12.70 4.75
CA ARG A 53 2.12 -13.21 6.05
C ARG A 53 3.22 -13.94 6.81
N ASN A 54 4.00 -14.76 6.13
CA ASN A 54 5.15 -15.44 6.73
C ASN A 54 6.16 -14.38 7.21
N LYS A 55 6.38 -13.33 6.42
CA LYS A 55 7.25 -12.24 6.84
C LYS A 55 6.75 -11.51 8.08
N ALA A 56 5.44 -11.24 8.16
CA ALA A 56 4.85 -10.63 9.35
C ALA A 56 5.03 -11.51 10.60
N ALA A 57 4.85 -12.82 10.46
CA ALA A 57 5.07 -13.78 11.53
C ALA A 57 6.56 -13.86 11.95
N GLU A 58 7.50 -13.82 11.01
CA GLU A 58 8.94 -13.75 11.30
C GLU A 58 9.32 -12.52 12.11
N LEU A 59 8.67 -11.38 11.85
CA LEU A 59 8.85 -10.14 12.58
C LEU A 59 8.12 -10.12 13.93
N GLY A 60 7.35 -11.16 14.25
CA GLY A 60 6.58 -11.25 15.49
C GLY A 60 5.39 -10.31 15.56
N LEU A 61 4.82 -9.92 14.41
CA LEU A 61 3.67 -9.03 14.34
C LEU A 61 2.37 -9.80 14.62
N ASP A 62 1.60 -9.34 15.61
CA ASP A 62 0.36 -9.98 16.04
C ASP A 62 -0.83 -9.52 15.16
N ASP A 63 -1.65 -10.47 14.72
CA ASP A 63 -2.84 -10.20 13.91
C ASP A 63 -3.84 -9.26 14.63
N ASP A 64 -3.85 -9.23 15.96
CA ASP A 64 -4.67 -8.32 16.78
C ASP A 64 -4.23 -6.85 16.67
N ASP A 65 -2.96 -6.60 16.32
CA ASP A 65 -2.40 -5.26 16.13
C ASP A 65 -2.55 -4.73 14.68
N LYS A 66 -3.31 -5.43 13.84
CA LYS A 66 -3.57 -5.02 12.46
C LYS A 66 -4.32 -3.71 12.39
N VAL A 67 -3.69 -2.72 11.78
CA VAL A 67 -4.29 -1.44 11.48
C VAL A 67 -5.32 -1.58 10.36
N GLY A 68 -6.56 -1.23 10.67
CA GLY A 68 -7.63 -1.03 9.69
C GLY A 68 -8.07 -2.30 8.95
N GLN A 69 -7.95 -3.50 9.53
CA GLN A 69 -8.15 -4.83 8.91
C GLN A 69 -9.16 -4.95 7.74
N PHE A 70 -10.30 -4.26 7.79
CA PHE A 70 -11.38 -4.34 6.78
C PHE A 70 -11.41 -3.17 5.76
N GLN A 71 -10.43 -2.28 5.81
CA GLN A 71 -10.35 -1.17 4.87
C GLN A 71 -9.89 -1.66 3.50
N ASP A 72 -10.35 -0.98 2.46
CA ASP A 72 -9.85 -1.15 1.09
C ASP A 72 -9.70 0.24 0.48
N LYS A 73 -8.88 0.36 -0.56
CA LYS A 73 -8.47 1.63 -1.18
C LYS A 73 -7.92 2.57 -0.12
N THR A 74 -6.63 2.47 0.09
CA THR A 74 -5.92 3.12 1.17
C THR A 74 -4.78 3.93 0.60
N PHE A 75 -4.21 4.79 1.42
CA PHE A 75 -3.05 5.56 1.07
C PHE A 75 -2.14 5.73 2.26
N LEU A 76 -0.86 5.90 1.95
CA LEU A 76 0.20 6.30 2.85
C LEU A 76 0.65 7.69 2.43
N ALA A 77 0.89 8.55 3.39
CA ALA A 77 1.51 9.85 3.22
C ALA A 77 2.73 9.92 4.12
N LEU A 78 3.91 9.85 3.52
CA LEU A 78 5.18 10.05 4.19
C LEU A 78 5.44 11.54 4.28
N THR A 79 5.62 12.03 5.48
CA THR A 79 5.99 13.42 5.77
C THR A 79 7.41 13.47 6.32
N ASP A 80 7.86 14.67 6.68
CA ASP A 80 9.18 14.88 7.27
C ASP A 80 9.33 14.08 8.59
N ASP A 81 8.28 14.01 9.42
CA ASP A 81 8.35 13.40 10.76
C ASP A 81 7.50 12.12 10.93
N GLN A 82 6.47 11.91 10.11
CA GLN A 82 5.52 10.81 10.30
C GLN A 82 5.09 10.12 9.01
N ILE A 83 4.58 8.89 9.16
CA ILE A 83 3.77 8.22 8.17
C ILE A 83 2.31 8.34 8.58
N VAL A 84 1.46 8.81 7.67
CA VAL A 84 0.01 8.85 7.87
C VAL A 84 -0.65 7.82 6.98
N TYR A 85 -1.44 6.95 7.58
CA TYR A 85 -2.17 5.90 6.89
C TYR A 85 -3.67 6.18 6.91
N GLY A 86 -4.29 6.18 5.73
CA GLY A 86 -5.70 6.55 5.57
C GLY A 86 -6.43 5.70 4.54
N SER A 87 -7.75 5.77 4.58
CA SER A 87 -8.64 5.23 3.54
C SER A 87 -9.04 6.32 2.55
N ARG A 88 -9.41 5.93 1.32
CA ARG A 88 -9.98 6.82 0.29
C ARG A 88 -11.30 6.26 -0.25
N ASN A 89 -12.13 7.13 -0.81
CA ASN A 89 -13.42 6.76 -1.41
C ASN A 89 -13.32 6.54 -2.93
N TRP A 90 -14.47 6.20 -3.56
CA TRP A 90 -14.59 5.97 -5.00
C TRP A 90 -14.30 7.20 -5.88
N ARG A 91 -14.27 8.41 -5.29
CA ARG A 91 -13.88 9.66 -5.95
C ARG A 91 -12.42 9.99 -5.76
N ASP A 92 -11.62 9.02 -5.31
CA ASP A 92 -10.18 9.22 -5.17
C ASP A 92 -9.87 10.35 -4.17
N ARG A 93 -10.65 10.46 -3.09
CA ARG A 93 -10.46 11.41 -1.99
C ARG A 93 -10.24 10.68 -0.67
N PRO A 94 -9.40 11.19 0.23
CA PRO A 94 -9.28 10.61 1.57
C PRO A 94 -10.63 10.60 2.28
N LYS A 95 -10.82 9.62 3.15
CA LYS A 95 -12.08 9.37 3.85
C LYS A 95 -11.86 9.34 5.36
N ALA A 96 -10.95 8.50 5.83
CA ALA A 96 -10.69 8.34 7.25
C ALA A 96 -9.19 8.16 7.50
N LEU A 97 -8.70 8.79 8.57
CA LEU A 97 -7.43 8.46 9.19
C LEU A 97 -7.55 7.07 9.82
N LEU A 98 -6.60 6.19 9.51
CA LEU A 98 -6.55 4.83 10.03
C LEU A 98 -5.44 4.67 11.07
N HIS A 99 -4.28 5.29 10.85
CA HIS A 99 -3.16 5.27 11.78
C HIS A 99 -2.12 6.35 11.46
N THR A 100 -1.31 6.71 12.45
CA THR A 100 -0.09 7.51 12.27
C THR A 100 1.04 6.87 13.06
N ALA A 101 2.27 7.00 12.56
CA ALA A 101 3.46 6.56 13.27
C ALA A 101 4.67 7.44 12.89
N PRO A 102 5.74 7.50 13.70
CA PRO A 102 6.96 8.20 13.31
C PRO A 102 7.54 7.65 12.01
N ALA A 103 7.96 8.52 11.09
CA ALA A 103 8.48 8.11 9.79
C ALA A 103 9.68 7.18 9.96
N ARG A 104 10.55 7.49 10.92
CA ARG A 104 11.75 6.69 11.24
C ARG A 104 11.47 5.24 11.66
N ASP A 105 10.28 4.97 12.20
CA ASP A 105 9.91 3.64 12.70
C ASP A 105 9.20 2.82 11.60
N PHE A 106 8.69 3.49 10.56
CA PHE A 106 7.96 2.87 9.46
C PHE A 106 8.89 2.12 8.51
N GLN A 107 8.55 0.86 8.22
CA GLN A 107 9.23 0.01 7.25
C GLN A 107 8.23 -0.62 6.27
N VAL A 108 8.71 -0.92 5.07
CA VAL A 108 7.94 -1.65 4.06
C VAL A 108 8.71 -2.85 3.57
N HIS A 109 8.09 -4.03 3.62
CA HIS A 109 8.59 -5.21 2.92
C HIS A 109 7.69 -5.52 1.73
N TRP A 110 8.25 -5.91 0.59
CA TRP A 110 7.44 -6.26 -0.57
C TRP A 110 7.97 -7.41 -1.40
N VAL A 111 7.03 -8.07 -2.09
CA VAL A 111 7.32 -9.02 -3.16
C VAL A 111 6.51 -8.68 -4.40
N ASP A 112 7.13 -8.83 -5.55
CA ASP A 112 6.55 -8.60 -6.87
C ASP A 112 6.14 -9.96 -7.46
N GLU A 113 4.89 -10.07 -7.93
CA GLU A 113 4.36 -11.33 -8.44
C GLU A 113 3.60 -11.16 -9.76
N ASP A 114 4.04 -11.92 -10.77
CA ASP A 114 3.36 -12.05 -12.06
C ASP A 114 2.34 -13.20 -11.99
N TYR A 115 1.08 -12.85 -12.19
CA TYR A 115 -0.07 -13.75 -12.15
C TYR A 115 -0.42 -14.34 -13.51
N GLY A 116 0.39 -14.06 -14.54
CA GLY A 116 0.06 -14.39 -15.91
C GLY A 116 -1.07 -13.49 -16.45
N ALA A 117 -1.45 -13.74 -17.70
CA ALA A 117 -2.45 -12.93 -18.44
C ALA A 117 -2.15 -11.41 -18.48
N GLY A 118 -0.90 -11.00 -18.19
CA GLY A 118 -0.49 -9.61 -18.15
C GLY A 118 -0.87 -8.87 -16.87
N THR A 119 -1.05 -9.58 -15.75
CA THR A 119 -1.32 -9.01 -14.43
C THR A 119 -0.10 -9.16 -13.53
N HIS A 120 0.38 -8.05 -12.98
CA HIS A 120 1.55 -7.99 -12.08
C HIS A 120 1.19 -7.12 -10.88
N LEU A 121 1.33 -7.66 -9.67
CA LEU A 121 1.09 -6.93 -8.42
C LEU A 121 2.35 -6.90 -7.56
N ARG A 122 2.46 -5.85 -6.76
CA ARG A 122 3.37 -5.75 -5.63
C ARG A 122 2.58 -5.95 -4.34
N HIS A 123 2.97 -6.94 -3.56
CA HIS A 123 2.40 -7.25 -2.24
C HIS A 123 3.23 -6.56 -1.17
N LEU A 124 2.57 -5.87 -0.24
CA LEU A 124 3.21 -5.03 0.75
C LEU A 124 2.89 -5.52 2.16
N LEU A 125 3.92 -5.54 3.00
CA LEU A 125 3.85 -5.50 4.45
C LEU A 125 4.22 -4.07 4.86
N LEU A 126 3.30 -3.40 5.52
CA LEU A 126 3.47 -2.07 6.10
C LEU A 126 3.66 -2.25 7.59
N ASP A 127 4.87 -2.05 8.09
CA ASP A 127 5.19 -2.08 9.51
C ASP A 127 5.30 -0.64 10.00
N PHE A 128 4.40 -0.22 10.89
CA PHE A 128 4.37 1.13 11.45
C PHE A 128 5.27 1.27 12.68
N GLY A 129 5.92 0.19 13.12
CA GLY A 129 6.66 0.14 14.36
C GLY A 129 5.74 -0.05 15.57
N GLY A 130 6.34 -0.43 16.70
CA GLY A 130 5.59 -0.65 17.95
C GLY A 130 4.55 -1.77 17.89
N GLY A 131 4.67 -2.69 16.93
CA GLY A 131 3.73 -3.80 16.72
C GLY A 131 2.59 -3.51 15.76
N ALA A 132 2.32 -2.24 15.42
CA ALA A 132 1.24 -1.89 14.51
C ALA A 132 1.62 -2.16 13.05
N TRP A 133 0.76 -2.85 12.31
CA TRP A 133 1.08 -3.26 10.94
C TRP A 133 -0.12 -3.48 10.04
N ARG A 134 0.15 -3.69 8.75
CA ARG A 134 -0.87 -4.03 7.75
C ARG A 134 -0.29 -4.72 6.51
N THR A 135 -1.09 -5.53 5.84
CA THR A 135 -0.82 -5.97 4.46
C THR A 135 -1.64 -5.22 3.42
N ASP A 136 -1.04 -4.84 2.30
CA ASP A 136 -1.69 -4.14 1.20
C ASP A 136 -1.10 -4.53 -0.17
N ARG A 137 -1.66 -4.00 -1.27
CA ARG A 137 -1.20 -4.31 -2.64
C ARG A 137 -1.17 -3.07 -3.53
N VAL A 138 -0.28 -3.10 -4.53
CA VAL A 138 -0.17 -2.12 -5.62
C VAL A 138 -0.19 -2.86 -6.95
N GLY A 139 -1.00 -2.40 -7.91
CA GLY A 139 -1.00 -2.96 -9.26
C GLY A 139 0.12 -2.38 -10.10
N LEU A 140 1.09 -3.19 -10.54
CA LEU A 140 2.17 -2.74 -11.43
C LEU A 140 1.76 -2.88 -12.91
N ARG A 141 0.98 -3.91 -13.23
CA ARG A 141 0.37 -4.11 -14.55
C ARG A 141 -0.99 -4.77 -14.40
N ALA A 142 -1.97 -4.32 -15.18
CA ALA A 142 -3.27 -4.97 -15.27
C ALA A 142 -3.64 -5.19 -16.74
N MET A 143 -3.89 -6.45 -17.14
CA MET A 143 -4.32 -6.79 -18.51
C MET A 143 -3.40 -6.20 -19.59
N LYS A 144 -2.07 -6.29 -19.39
CA LYS A 144 -1.03 -5.72 -20.27
C LYS A 144 -0.96 -4.18 -20.30
N GLN A 145 -1.80 -3.48 -19.56
CA GLN A 145 -1.66 -2.05 -19.34
C GLN A 145 -0.68 -1.80 -18.20
N ASP A 146 0.38 -1.08 -18.51
CA ASP A 146 1.32 -0.58 -17.51
C ASP A 146 0.59 0.42 -16.60
N THR A 147 0.32 0.00 -15.37
CA THR A 147 -0.27 0.85 -14.35
C THR A 147 0.80 1.53 -13.51
N ALA A 148 2.06 1.05 -13.53
CA ALA A 148 3.17 1.62 -12.77
C ALA A 148 3.38 3.10 -13.09
N LYS A 149 3.16 3.53 -14.33
CA LYS A 149 3.23 4.95 -14.74
C LYS A 149 2.18 5.85 -14.07
N LYS A 150 1.16 5.28 -13.42
CA LYS A 150 0.10 5.99 -12.68
C LYS A 150 0.28 5.87 -11.16
N HIS A 151 1.31 5.16 -10.71
CA HIS A 151 1.60 4.92 -9.31
C HIS A 151 2.87 5.65 -8.89
N ASN A 152 2.86 6.09 -7.64
CA ASN A 152 3.92 6.79 -6.92
C ASN A 152 4.81 5.84 -6.11
N VAL A 153 4.79 4.54 -6.43
CA VAL A 153 5.47 3.49 -5.65
C VAL A 153 6.99 3.61 -5.68
N GLU A 154 7.58 3.85 -6.85
CA GLU A 154 9.04 3.95 -6.97
C GLU A 154 9.57 5.22 -6.28
N PRO A 155 8.99 6.42 -6.49
CA PRO A 155 9.35 7.58 -5.68
C PRO A 155 9.15 7.36 -4.18
N PHE A 156 8.05 6.74 -3.76
CA PHE A 156 7.79 6.49 -2.35
C PHE A 156 8.84 5.57 -1.70
N PHE A 157 9.25 4.50 -2.37
CA PHE A 157 10.31 3.62 -1.84
C PHE A 157 11.69 4.27 -1.90
N ALA A 158 11.96 5.11 -2.90
CA ALA A 158 13.18 5.89 -2.95
C ALA A 158 13.31 6.82 -1.72
N GLU A 159 12.22 7.49 -1.31
CA GLU A 159 12.21 8.33 -0.10
C GLU A 159 12.30 7.52 1.21
N LEU A 160 11.87 6.26 1.20
CA LEU A 160 12.05 5.38 2.36
C LEU A 160 13.51 4.96 2.55
N GLY A 161 14.28 4.80 1.47
CA GLY A 161 15.66 4.36 1.50
C GLY A 161 15.81 2.98 2.15
N ASP A 162 16.68 2.88 3.16
CA ASP A 162 16.98 1.63 3.86
C ASP A 162 15.80 1.05 4.66
N ARG A 163 14.65 1.75 4.73
CA ARG A 163 13.39 1.26 5.34
C ARG A 163 12.52 0.47 4.36
N ALA A 164 12.96 0.34 3.11
CA ALA A 164 12.25 -0.34 2.05
C ALA A 164 13.01 -1.64 1.68
N HIS A 165 12.37 -2.79 1.86
CA HIS A 165 12.98 -4.11 1.65
C HIS A 165 12.21 -4.98 0.64
N GLN A 166 12.83 -5.30 -0.49
CA GLN A 166 12.34 -6.38 -1.34
C GLN A 166 12.65 -7.73 -0.69
N ILE A 167 11.65 -8.60 -0.61
CA ILE A 167 11.77 -9.99 -0.15
C ILE A 167 11.44 -10.94 -1.31
N GLN A 168 12.04 -12.13 -1.29
CA GLN A 168 11.92 -13.16 -2.33
C GLN A 168 11.02 -14.30 -1.89
#